data_AF-T1ECG0-F1
#
_entry.id   AF-T1ECG0-F1
#
_cell.length_a   1.000
_cell.length_b   1.000
_cell.length_c   1.000
_cell.angle_alpha   90.00
_cell.angle_beta   90.00
_cell.angle_gamma   90.00
#
_symmetry.space_group_name_H-M   'P 1'
#
loop_
_entity.id
_entity.type
_entity.pdbx_description
1 polymer ?
#
loop_
_entity_poly.entity_id
_entity_poly.type
_entity_poly.pdbx_seq_one_letter_code
_entity_poly.pdbx_strand_id
1 'polypeptide(L)'
;MIKVGRYCTLLIIILIISCKSDAQDGIASGGNPIRVKTAAEGIKAKIDKLLGTFRLQSEEREAFKYIQRAVTDSNAGLSGDRTYSDSEFYDLLVGLGDVRLREIIKVYLGIYKAKRAVETDIEGVKEDALKQQLKYGLEVEESFYLRELKQVFNESTPGEVYNKVRNMRNLNKFATVKASIRQISELEELCASLSDDESRVVWYMRSVLTNSNIARGYGYSTYSNDSFYSLFKNNLNDARLKEVIGFHIVHVKALYEAKAVIKDIKKEGLRLQLQGKLGVRKNDYALELKRIFSPSSFDQIYNKAIDSNANSNINPAVEFTKIKNEALAIIAADQGNP
;
A
#
# COMPACT_ATOMS: atom_id res chain seq x y z
N MET A 1 33.55 3.86 -13.22
CA MET A 1 32.16 4.33 -13.04
C MET A 1 31.26 3.13 -12.72
N ILE A 2 30.89 2.92 -11.46
CA ILE A 2 29.82 1.99 -11.06
C ILE A 2 29.06 2.68 -9.92
N LYS A 3 27.75 2.95 -10.08
CA LYS A 3 26.92 3.47 -8.99
C LYS A 3 26.58 2.34 -8.03
N VAL A 4 27.07 2.45 -6.81
CA VAL A 4 26.79 1.49 -5.73
C VAL A 4 25.43 1.81 -5.12
N GLY A 5 24.44 0.95 -5.37
CA GLY A 5 23.14 0.99 -4.70
C GLY A 5 23.24 0.39 -3.29
N ARG A 6 23.17 1.25 -2.27
CA ARG A 6 23.29 0.98 -0.83
C ARG A 6 22.48 2.08 -0.12
N TYR A 7 21.58 1.88 0.83
CA TYR A 7 21.11 0.68 1.55
C TYR A 7 19.60 0.81 1.85
N CYS A 8 18.88 -0.29 2.08
CA CYS A 8 17.60 -0.27 2.79
C CYS A 8 17.64 -1.30 3.93
N THR A 9 18.04 -0.83 5.11
CA THR A 9 17.95 -1.53 6.39
C THR A 9 17.75 -0.52 7.49
N LEU A 10 16.55 -0.47 8.08
CA LEU A 10 16.34 -0.77 9.51
C LEU A 10 14.85 -0.77 9.88
N LEU A 11 14.57 -1.24 11.08
CA LEU A 11 13.30 -1.73 11.62
C LEU A 11 13.07 -1.06 13.00
N ILE A 12 11.86 -1.20 13.58
CA ILE A 12 11.49 -0.85 14.99
C ILE A 12 11.51 0.70 15.25
N ILE A 13 10.66 1.40 16.04
CA ILE A 13 9.92 1.13 17.30
C ILE A 13 8.55 1.86 17.35
N ILE A 14 7.59 1.31 18.11
CA ILE A 14 6.26 1.86 18.48
C ILE A 14 6.33 2.45 19.91
N LEU A 15 5.38 3.34 20.28
CA LEU A 15 5.11 3.89 21.64
C LEU A 15 5.93 5.17 21.95
N ILE A 16 5.47 6.18 22.71
CA ILE A 16 4.30 6.28 23.62
C ILE A 16 3.96 7.78 23.96
N ILE A 17 2.70 8.09 24.36
CA ILE A 17 2.22 9.25 25.18
C ILE A 17 2.52 10.69 24.65
N SER A 18 1.56 11.56 24.30
CA SER A 18 0.32 12.05 24.97
C SER A 18 0.53 12.96 26.19
N CYS A 19 0.63 14.27 26.00
CA CYS A 19 0.27 15.24 27.05
C CYS A 19 -0.44 16.48 26.48
N LYS A 20 -1.62 16.76 27.03
CA LYS A 20 -2.38 18.00 26.86
C LYS A 20 -1.99 18.94 28.01
N SER A 21 -1.91 20.25 27.70
CA SER A 21 -2.55 21.39 28.40
C SER A 21 -2.48 21.49 29.96
N ASP A 22 -2.49 22.65 30.61
CA ASP A 22 -2.84 24.03 30.27
C ASP A 22 -1.90 25.03 31.02
N ALA A 23 -1.99 26.33 30.70
CA ALA A 23 -1.47 27.39 31.56
C ALA A 23 -2.50 28.52 31.66
N GLN A 24 -2.84 28.93 32.89
CA GLN A 24 -3.94 29.85 33.18
C GLN A 24 -3.47 31.17 33.80
N ASP A 25 -4.05 32.27 33.33
CA ASP A 25 -4.32 33.59 33.94
C ASP A 25 -3.29 34.35 34.81
N GLY A 26 -3.13 35.64 34.47
CA GLY A 26 -2.48 36.68 35.30
C GLY A 26 -2.89 38.10 34.87
N ILE A 27 -3.51 38.87 35.78
CA ILE A 27 -4.32 40.08 35.53
C ILE A 27 -3.89 41.16 36.56
N ALA A 28 -3.70 42.46 36.27
CA ALA A 28 -3.75 43.29 35.04
C ALA A 28 -2.84 44.54 35.24
N SER A 29 -2.77 45.47 34.26
CA SER A 29 -3.01 46.92 34.51
C SER A 29 -2.80 47.82 33.26
N GLY A 30 -3.68 48.82 33.08
CA GLY A 30 -3.26 50.16 32.64
C GLY A 30 -3.51 50.61 31.19
N GLY A 31 -4.44 51.56 31.02
CA GLY A 31 -4.26 52.69 30.10
C GLY A 31 -4.62 52.50 28.62
N ASN A 32 -5.81 52.99 28.24
CA ASN A 32 -6.20 53.18 26.83
C ASN A 32 -5.30 54.25 26.14
N PRO A 33 -5.10 54.19 24.81
CA PRO A 33 -6.15 54.74 23.95
C PRO A 33 -6.56 53.82 22.79
N ILE A 34 -7.79 54.04 22.33
CA ILE A 34 -8.40 53.39 21.17
C ILE A 34 -7.65 53.81 19.90
N ARG A 35 -6.56 53.09 19.63
CA ARG A 35 -6.04 52.97 18.28
C ARG A 35 -6.88 51.88 17.62
N VAL A 36 -7.71 52.25 16.64
CA VAL A 36 -8.29 51.28 15.71
C VAL A 36 -7.13 50.70 14.91
N LYS A 37 -6.45 49.72 15.51
CA LYS A 37 -5.71 48.70 14.77
C LYS A 37 -6.79 47.94 14.00
N THR A 38 -7.04 48.35 12.77
CA THR A 38 -7.39 47.38 11.74
C THR A 38 -6.31 46.30 11.82
N ALA A 39 -6.65 45.18 12.46
CA ALA A 39 -5.74 44.04 12.55
C ALA A 39 -5.37 43.68 11.11
N ALA A 40 -4.08 43.80 10.77
CA ALA A 40 -3.63 43.56 9.41
C ALA A 40 -4.12 42.17 9.00
N GLU A 41 -4.97 42.12 7.97
CA GLU A 41 -5.67 40.89 7.56
C GLU A 41 -4.62 39.79 7.34
N GLY A 42 -4.62 38.77 8.20
CA GLY A 42 -3.61 37.73 8.19
C GLY A 42 -3.60 37.03 6.83
N ILE A 43 -2.43 36.59 6.35
CA ILE A 43 -2.28 36.09 4.97
C ILE A 43 -3.26 34.94 4.67
N LYS A 44 -3.51 34.05 5.64
CA LYS A 44 -4.55 33.02 5.54
C LYS A 44 -5.95 33.59 5.25
N ALA A 45 -6.38 34.65 5.94
CA ALA A 45 -7.65 35.31 5.68
C ALA A 45 -7.69 35.98 4.28
N LYS A 46 -6.56 36.54 3.81
CA LYS A 46 -6.45 37.06 2.44
C LYS A 46 -6.59 35.95 1.39
N ILE A 47 -5.97 34.79 1.60
CA ILE A 47 -6.13 33.60 0.75
C ILE A 47 -7.60 33.14 0.78
N ASP A 48 -8.20 32.95 1.96
CA ASP A 48 -9.60 32.51 2.09
C ASP A 48 -10.58 33.47 1.40
N LYS A 49 -10.34 34.79 1.50
CA LYS A 49 -11.12 35.84 0.83
C LYS A 49 -10.95 35.83 -0.69
N LEU A 50 -9.72 35.64 -1.17
CA LEU A 50 -9.43 35.44 -2.60
C LEU A 50 -10.16 34.19 -3.12
N LEU A 51 -10.06 33.05 -2.43
CA LEU A 51 -10.81 31.82 -2.77
C LEU A 51 -12.34 32.02 -2.72
N GLY A 52 -12.81 32.90 -1.84
CA GLY A 52 -14.21 33.29 -1.73
C GLY A 52 -14.78 33.95 -3.00
N THR A 53 -13.99 34.72 -3.75
CA THR A 53 -14.45 35.36 -5.00
C THR A 53 -14.79 34.33 -6.09
N PHE A 54 -14.08 33.19 -6.08
CA PHE A 54 -14.27 32.10 -7.04
C PHE A 54 -15.49 31.22 -6.75
N ARG A 55 -16.14 31.37 -5.57
CA ARG A 55 -17.27 30.56 -5.11
C ARG A 55 -17.00 29.04 -5.15
N LEU A 56 -15.76 28.65 -4.81
CA LEU A 56 -15.30 27.26 -4.85
C LEU A 56 -16.18 26.35 -3.99
N GLN A 57 -16.55 25.21 -4.56
CA GLN A 57 -17.24 24.11 -3.88
C GLN A 57 -16.30 23.43 -2.87
N SER A 58 -16.84 22.58 -1.99
CA SER A 58 -16.06 21.87 -0.97
C SER A 58 -14.88 21.09 -1.56
N GLU A 59 -15.11 20.30 -2.61
CA GLU A 59 -14.07 19.50 -3.28
C GLU A 59 -12.99 20.38 -3.94
N GLU A 60 -13.35 21.54 -4.50
CA GLU A 60 -12.40 22.49 -5.09
C GLU A 60 -11.52 23.15 -4.02
N ARG A 61 -12.06 23.38 -2.81
CA ARG A 61 -11.28 23.87 -1.67
C ARG A 61 -10.31 22.81 -1.14
N GLU A 62 -10.70 21.54 -1.11
CA GLU A 62 -9.79 20.45 -0.73
C GLU A 62 -8.69 20.25 -1.78
N ALA A 63 -9.04 20.28 -3.08
CA ALA A 63 -8.05 20.28 -4.15
C ALA A 63 -7.09 21.49 -4.06
N PHE A 64 -7.57 22.66 -3.66
CA PHE A 64 -6.72 23.83 -3.43
C PHE A 64 -5.78 23.66 -2.22
N LYS A 65 -6.29 23.20 -1.07
CA LYS A 65 -5.46 22.91 0.12
C LYS A 65 -4.35 21.92 -0.19
N TYR A 66 -4.63 20.95 -1.06
CA TYR A 66 -3.64 19.99 -1.54
C TYR A 66 -2.48 20.68 -2.29
N ILE A 67 -2.78 21.63 -3.18
CA ILE A 67 -1.77 22.47 -3.85
C ILE A 67 -0.97 23.25 -2.82
N GLN A 68 -1.64 23.98 -1.91
CA GLN A 68 -0.98 24.80 -0.90
C GLN A 68 0.00 23.95 -0.08
N ARG A 69 -0.45 22.80 0.45
CA ARG A 69 0.42 21.89 1.21
C ARG A 69 1.64 21.44 0.40
N ALA A 70 1.48 21.08 -0.87
CA ALA A 70 2.60 20.61 -1.70
C ALA A 70 3.68 21.67 -1.94
N VAL A 71 3.30 22.96 -2.00
CA VAL A 71 4.22 24.05 -2.34
C VAL A 71 4.77 24.81 -1.13
N THR A 72 4.09 24.74 0.02
CA THR A 72 4.55 25.35 1.28
C THR A 72 5.22 24.37 2.26
N ASP A 73 5.04 23.05 2.11
CA ASP A 73 5.77 22.04 2.89
C ASP A 73 7.22 21.93 2.41
N SER A 74 8.18 22.23 3.29
CA SER A 74 9.61 22.13 3.00
C SER A 74 10.09 20.70 2.74
N ASN A 75 9.36 19.69 3.23
CA ASN A 75 9.68 18.27 3.06
C ASN A 75 9.09 17.67 1.77
N ALA A 76 8.16 18.37 1.12
CA ALA A 76 7.74 18.01 -0.23
C ALA A 76 8.87 18.32 -1.24
N GLY A 77 9.02 17.49 -2.27
CA GLY A 77 9.95 17.73 -3.38
C GLY A 77 11.38 17.19 -3.19
N LEU A 78 12.32 17.77 -3.93
CA LEU A 78 13.76 17.52 -3.86
C LEU A 78 14.51 18.70 -3.22
N SER A 79 15.75 18.43 -2.81
CA SER A 79 16.70 19.49 -2.45
C SER A 79 16.89 20.45 -3.64
N GLY A 80 16.60 21.74 -3.41
CA GLY A 80 16.62 22.79 -4.43
C GLY A 80 15.25 23.17 -5.01
N ASP A 81 14.18 22.44 -4.71
CA ASP A 81 12.81 22.86 -5.06
C ASP A 81 12.36 24.02 -4.15
N ARG A 82 11.87 25.12 -4.74
CA ARG A 82 11.34 26.28 -4.01
C ARG A 82 10.23 25.86 -3.05
N THR A 83 10.34 26.34 -1.81
CA THR A 83 9.28 26.25 -0.81
C THR A 83 8.70 27.64 -0.63
N TYR A 84 7.41 27.81 -0.87
CA TYR A 84 6.74 29.10 -0.76
C TYR A 84 6.38 29.38 0.71
N SER A 85 6.66 30.60 1.18
CA SER A 85 5.90 31.16 2.31
C SER A 85 4.45 31.40 1.92
N ASP A 86 3.53 31.46 2.90
CA ASP A 86 2.12 31.79 2.64
C ASP A 86 1.96 33.14 1.90
N SER A 87 2.86 34.11 2.15
CA SER A 87 2.92 35.40 1.45
C SER A 87 3.31 35.25 -0.02
N GLU A 88 4.41 34.55 -0.33
CA GLU A 88 4.81 34.34 -1.72
C GLU A 88 3.78 33.51 -2.48
N PHE A 89 3.13 32.56 -1.80
CA PHE A 89 2.05 31.77 -2.40
C PHE A 89 0.85 32.65 -2.72
N TYR A 90 0.44 33.53 -1.80
CA TYR A 90 -0.60 34.54 -2.07
C TYR A 90 -0.24 35.44 -3.26
N ASP A 91 0.99 35.94 -3.35
CA ASP A 91 1.43 36.79 -4.45
C ASP A 91 1.45 36.03 -5.80
N LEU A 92 1.81 34.73 -5.80
CA LEU A 92 1.66 33.85 -6.97
C LEU A 92 0.20 33.72 -7.41
N LEU A 93 -0.74 33.53 -6.47
CA LEU A 93 -2.17 33.42 -6.78
C LEU A 93 -2.73 34.71 -7.41
N VAL A 94 -2.31 35.86 -6.88
CA VAL A 94 -2.65 37.17 -7.46
C VAL A 94 -2.03 37.33 -8.86
N GLY A 95 -0.76 36.95 -9.05
CA GLY A 95 -0.06 37.03 -10.33
C GLY A 95 -0.54 36.03 -11.40
N LEU A 96 -1.15 34.91 -11.00
CA LEU A 96 -1.87 34.01 -11.90
C LEU A 96 -3.14 34.66 -12.44
N GLY A 97 -3.86 35.37 -11.57
CA GLY A 97 -5.13 36.00 -11.87
C GLY A 97 -6.29 35.01 -12.08
N ASP A 98 -7.48 35.60 -12.16
CA ASP A 98 -8.78 34.95 -12.04
C ASP A 98 -9.05 33.78 -13.01
N VAL A 99 -8.52 33.85 -14.23
CA VAL A 99 -8.76 32.83 -15.27
C VAL A 99 -7.82 31.64 -15.08
N ARG A 100 -6.51 31.89 -14.94
CA ARG A 100 -5.50 30.84 -14.79
C ARG A 100 -5.67 30.07 -13.49
N LEU A 101 -5.99 30.76 -12.39
CA LEU A 101 -6.24 30.11 -11.10
C LEU A 101 -7.44 29.16 -11.14
N ARG A 102 -8.54 29.55 -11.81
CA ARG A 102 -9.69 28.64 -12.02
C ARG A 102 -9.34 27.42 -12.86
N GLU A 103 -8.53 27.56 -13.91
CA GLU A 103 -8.09 26.42 -14.71
C GLU A 103 -7.13 25.48 -13.97
N ILE A 104 -6.24 26.05 -13.15
CA ILE A 104 -5.36 25.32 -12.22
C ILE A 104 -6.22 24.48 -11.27
N ILE A 105 -7.17 25.09 -10.54
CA ILE A 105 -8.05 24.40 -9.60
C ILE A 105 -8.82 23.26 -10.29
N LYS A 106 -9.31 23.45 -11.52
CA LYS A 106 -9.99 22.39 -12.29
C LYS A 106 -9.08 21.19 -12.61
N VAL A 107 -7.80 21.40 -12.91
CA VAL A 107 -6.83 20.30 -13.11
C VAL A 107 -6.64 19.51 -11.81
N TYR A 108 -6.41 20.20 -10.70
CA TYR A 108 -6.21 19.55 -9.40
C TYR A 108 -7.48 18.85 -8.88
N LEU A 109 -8.67 19.41 -9.12
CA LEU A 109 -9.94 18.75 -8.81
C LEU A 109 -10.07 17.40 -9.53
N GLY A 110 -9.68 17.33 -10.81
CA GLY A 110 -9.69 16.08 -11.57
C GLY A 110 -8.79 15.01 -10.96
N ILE A 111 -7.58 15.41 -10.52
CA ILE A 111 -6.62 14.49 -9.90
C ILE A 111 -7.06 14.08 -8.49
N TYR A 112 -7.62 15.01 -7.70
CA TYR A 112 -8.24 14.72 -6.40
C TYR A 112 -9.39 13.72 -6.53
N LYS A 113 -10.28 13.89 -7.52
CA LYS A 113 -11.36 12.92 -7.80
C LYS A 113 -10.83 11.57 -8.26
N ALA A 114 -9.78 11.55 -9.08
CA ALA A 114 -9.11 10.30 -9.46
C ALA A 114 -8.51 9.57 -8.25
N LYS A 115 -7.93 10.30 -7.28
CA LYS A 115 -7.46 9.74 -6.01
C LYS A 115 -8.60 9.18 -5.17
N ARG A 116 -9.67 9.95 -4.95
CA ARG A 116 -10.86 9.54 -4.17
C ARG A 116 -11.52 8.29 -4.74
N ALA A 117 -11.59 8.16 -6.06
CA ALA A 117 -12.06 6.93 -6.71
C ALA A 117 -11.16 5.73 -6.36
N VAL A 118 -9.84 5.87 -6.47
CA VAL A 118 -8.89 4.81 -6.08
C VAL A 118 -8.98 4.46 -4.59
N GLU A 119 -9.13 5.45 -3.70
CA GLU A 119 -9.37 5.20 -2.26
C GLU A 119 -10.65 4.36 -2.04
N THR A 120 -11.73 4.65 -2.77
CA THR A 120 -12.98 3.86 -2.73
C THR A 120 -12.79 2.45 -3.30
N ASP A 121 -12.13 2.33 -4.44
CA ASP A 121 -11.87 1.04 -5.11
C ASP A 121 -11.00 0.11 -4.23
N ILE A 122 -10.02 0.69 -3.51
CA ILE A 122 -9.18 -0.03 -2.53
C ILE A 122 -10.02 -0.58 -1.37
N GLU A 123 -11.03 0.15 -0.89
CA GLU A 123 -11.88 -0.36 0.19
C GLU A 123 -12.78 -1.51 -0.24
N GLY A 124 -13.06 -1.65 -1.55
CA GLY A 124 -13.77 -2.79 -2.13
C GLY A 124 -12.98 -4.10 -2.14
N VAL A 125 -11.66 -4.07 -1.99
CA VAL A 125 -10.81 -5.27 -1.93
C VAL A 125 -11.07 -6.07 -0.66
N LYS A 126 -11.27 -7.39 -0.79
CA LYS A 126 -11.68 -8.28 0.30
C LYS A 126 -10.53 -8.74 1.19
N GLU A 127 -9.33 -8.87 0.62
CA GLU A 127 -8.16 -9.37 1.35
C GLU A 127 -7.38 -8.20 1.99
N ASP A 128 -7.26 -8.22 3.32
CA ASP A 128 -6.70 -7.10 4.08
C ASP A 128 -5.23 -6.79 3.76
N ALA A 129 -4.40 -7.80 3.50
CA ALA A 129 -2.98 -7.57 3.20
C ALA A 129 -2.78 -6.93 1.81
N LEU A 130 -3.61 -7.29 0.83
CA LEU A 130 -3.71 -6.63 -0.47
C LEU A 130 -4.22 -5.20 -0.33
N LYS A 131 -5.28 -4.99 0.46
CA LYS A 131 -5.82 -3.67 0.75
C LYS A 131 -4.73 -2.76 1.34
N GLN A 132 -3.96 -3.25 2.32
CA GLN A 132 -2.83 -2.50 2.88
C GLN A 132 -1.68 -2.30 1.88
N GLN A 133 -1.37 -3.31 1.04
CA GLN A 133 -0.37 -3.19 -0.04
C GLN A 133 -0.77 -2.08 -1.04
N LEU A 134 -2.06 -1.98 -1.38
CA LEU A 134 -2.60 -0.96 -2.28
C LEU A 134 -2.63 0.42 -1.64
N LYS A 135 -2.96 0.53 -0.34
CA LYS A 135 -2.87 1.80 0.42
C LYS A 135 -1.45 2.34 0.40
N TYR A 136 -0.47 1.49 0.72
CA TYR A 136 0.95 1.86 0.62
C TYR A 136 1.37 2.25 -0.81
N GLY A 137 0.90 1.51 -1.82
CA GLY A 137 1.13 1.86 -3.22
C GLY A 137 0.55 3.24 -3.60
N LEU A 138 -0.64 3.58 -3.10
CA LEU A 138 -1.27 4.88 -3.27
C LEU A 138 -0.50 6.00 -2.55
N GLU A 139 -0.03 5.78 -1.32
CA GLU A 139 0.80 6.73 -0.57
C GLU A 139 2.12 7.04 -1.29
N VAL A 140 2.74 6.03 -1.91
CA VAL A 140 3.97 6.19 -2.72
C VAL A 140 3.70 7.02 -3.99
N GLU A 141 2.65 6.70 -4.74
CA GLU A 141 2.22 7.48 -5.92
C GLU A 141 1.80 8.91 -5.55
N GLU A 142 1.14 9.09 -4.41
CA GLU A 142 0.78 10.40 -3.84
C GLU A 142 2.03 11.22 -3.50
N SER A 143 3.05 10.60 -2.90
CA SER A 143 4.34 11.24 -2.59
C SER A 143 5.10 11.66 -3.85
N PHE A 144 5.11 10.82 -4.90
CA PHE A 144 5.67 11.19 -6.20
C PHE A 144 4.91 12.37 -6.82
N TYR A 145 3.58 12.37 -6.75
CA TYR A 145 2.76 13.43 -7.28
C TYR A 145 2.95 14.77 -6.53
N LEU A 146 3.04 14.77 -5.20
CA LEU A 146 3.37 15.96 -4.40
C LEU A 146 4.72 16.57 -4.80
N ARG A 147 5.72 15.73 -5.09
CA ARG A 147 7.03 16.18 -5.59
C ARG A 147 6.92 16.79 -6.99
N GLU A 148 6.26 16.13 -7.95
CA GLU A 148 6.06 16.71 -9.29
C GLU A 148 5.30 18.05 -9.22
N LEU A 149 4.31 18.13 -8.34
CA LEU A 149 3.53 19.34 -8.09
C LEU A 149 4.44 20.48 -7.62
N LYS A 150 5.32 20.24 -6.64
CA LYS A 150 6.29 21.25 -6.21
C LYS A 150 7.25 21.66 -7.32
N GLN A 151 7.70 20.72 -8.16
CA GLN A 151 8.54 21.01 -9.34
C GLN A 151 7.83 21.86 -10.40
N VAL A 152 6.52 21.70 -10.56
CA VAL A 152 5.70 22.55 -11.46
C VAL A 152 5.54 23.98 -10.92
N PHE A 153 5.61 24.16 -9.60
CA PHE A 153 5.60 25.46 -8.93
C PHE A 153 7.00 26.05 -8.71
N ASN A 154 8.09 25.35 -9.08
CA ASN A 154 9.46 25.84 -8.95
C ASN A 154 9.86 26.87 -10.04
N GLU A 155 8.91 27.30 -10.88
CA GLU A 155 9.17 28.23 -11.97
C GLU A 155 9.30 29.69 -11.51
N SER A 156 9.94 30.51 -12.34
CA SER A 156 10.22 31.92 -12.04
C SER A 156 8.98 32.81 -12.12
N THR A 157 7.98 32.45 -12.94
CA THR A 157 6.80 33.29 -13.21
C THR A 157 5.46 32.55 -13.10
N PRO A 158 4.36 33.25 -12.74
CA PRO A 158 3.02 32.68 -12.75
C PRO A 158 2.59 32.08 -14.11
N GLY A 159 3.09 32.65 -15.21
CA GLY A 159 2.79 32.15 -16.56
C GLY A 159 3.40 30.78 -16.86
N GLU A 160 4.64 30.55 -16.42
CA GLU A 160 5.34 29.26 -16.56
C GLU A 160 4.67 28.18 -15.70
N VAL A 161 4.34 28.49 -14.44
CA VAL A 161 3.58 27.60 -13.55
C VAL A 161 2.28 27.18 -14.23
N TYR A 162 1.47 28.12 -14.70
CA TYR A 162 0.21 27.84 -15.40
C TYR A 162 0.40 26.91 -16.62
N ASN A 163 1.41 27.17 -17.45
CA ASN A 163 1.71 26.33 -18.61
C ASN A 163 2.12 24.90 -18.22
N LYS A 164 2.92 24.74 -17.16
CA LYS A 164 3.31 23.42 -16.64
C LYS A 164 2.14 22.66 -16.00
N VAL A 165 1.30 23.32 -15.20
CA VAL A 165 0.07 22.70 -14.64
C VAL A 165 -0.83 22.17 -15.75
N ARG A 166 -1.02 22.94 -16.83
CA ARG A 166 -1.83 22.51 -17.97
C ARG A 166 -1.31 21.20 -18.61
N ASN A 167 0.00 20.98 -18.63
CA ASN A 167 0.60 19.75 -19.14
C ASN A 167 0.40 18.55 -18.20
N MET A 168 0.28 18.75 -16.88
CA MET A 168 -0.03 17.66 -15.93
C MET A 168 -1.41 17.02 -16.17
N ARG A 169 -2.35 17.75 -16.80
CA ARG A 169 -3.73 17.29 -17.08
C ARG A 169 -3.79 15.94 -17.82
N ASN A 170 -2.79 15.63 -18.63
CA ASN A 170 -2.76 14.42 -19.47
C ASN A 170 -2.08 13.21 -18.79
N LEU A 171 -1.60 13.36 -17.55
CA LEU A 171 -0.93 12.27 -16.83
C LEU A 171 -1.97 11.40 -16.13
N ASN A 172 -2.03 10.11 -16.46
CA ASN A 172 -2.91 9.14 -15.83
C ASN A 172 -2.41 8.80 -14.40
N LYS A 173 -2.63 9.72 -13.46
CA LYS A 173 -2.23 9.56 -12.07
C LYS A 173 -2.93 8.36 -11.44
N PHE A 174 -2.17 7.60 -10.65
CA PHE A 174 -2.61 6.36 -9.99
C PHE A 174 -2.93 5.20 -10.96
N ALA A 175 -2.52 5.25 -12.23
CA ALA A 175 -2.73 4.16 -13.19
C ALA A 175 -2.20 2.80 -12.71
N THR A 176 -1.01 2.79 -12.09
CA THR A 176 -0.37 1.59 -11.52
C THR A 176 -1.23 0.93 -10.45
N VAL A 177 -1.82 1.75 -9.58
CA VAL A 177 -2.70 1.30 -8.48
C VAL A 177 -4.02 0.80 -9.05
N LYS A 178 -4.64 1.52 -9.99
CA LYS A 178 -5.85 1.08 -10.70
C LYS A 178 -5.68 -0.26 -11.43
N ALA A 179 -4.55 -0.45 -12.11
CA ALA A 179 -4.22 -1.73 -12.73
C ALA A 179 -4.12 -2.83 -11.68
N SER A 180 -3.40 -2.58 -10.58
CA SER A 180 -3.25 -3.53 -9.47
C SER A 180 -4.59 -3.92 -8.83
N ILE A 181 -5.49 -2.94 -8.60
CA ILE A 181 -6.85 -3.19 -8.07
C ILE A 181 -7.64 -4.06 -9.03
N ARG A 182 -7.72 -3.66 -10.31
CA ARG A 182 -8.45 -4.41 -11.34
C ARG A 182 -8.00 -5.87 -11.39
N GLN A 183 -6.68 -6.10 -11.38
CA GLN A 183 -6.13 -7.44 -11.40
C GLN A 183 -6.49 -8.26 -10.15
N ILE A 184 -6.57 -7.63 -8.97
CA ILE A 184 -7.02 -8.26 -7.72
C ILE A 184 -8.51 -8.60 -7.80
N SER A 185 -9.36 -7.69 -8.31
CA SER A 185 -10.79 -7.96 -8.53
C SER A 185 -11.00 -9.12 -9.51
N GLU A 186 -10.24 -9.18 -10.63
CA GLU A 186 -10.29 -10.30 -11.57
C GLU A 186 -9.88 -11.64 -10.91
N LEU A 187 -8.98 -11.64 -9.91
CA LEU A 187 -8.68 -12.84 -9.11
C LEU A 187 -9.78 -13.16 -8.08
N GLU A 188 -10.36 -12.15 -7.43
CA GLU A 188 -11.47 -12.37 -6.49
C GLU A 188 -12.70 -12.96 -7.20
N GLU A 189 -12.98 -12.54 -8.43
CA GLU A 189 -13.99 -13.14 -9.32
C GLU A 189 -13.62 -14.59 -9.70
N LEU A 190 -12.35 -14.84 -10.03
CA LEU A 190 -11.86 -16.19 -10.34
C LEU A 190 -12.07 -17.14 -9.15
N CYS A 191 -11.63 -16.74 -7.96
CA CYS A 191 -11.74 -17.51 -6.73
C CYS A 191 -13.21 -17.71 -6.30
N ALA A 192 -14.11 -16.76 -6.58
CA ALA A 192 -15.54 -16.92 -6.30
C ALA A 192 -16.20 -18.08 -7.09
N SER A 193 -15.54 -18.63 -8.12
CA SER A 193 -15.99 -19.83 -8.84
C SER A 193 -15.42 -21.16 -8.30
N LEU A 194 -14.49 -21.09 -7.33
CA LEU A 194 -13.80 -22.23 -6.72
C LEU A 194 -14.35 -22.53 -5.31
N SER A 195 -14.07 -23.73 -4.79
CA SER A 195 -14.32 -24.02 -3.38
C SER A 195 -13.39 -23.21 -2.44
N ASP A 196 -13.75 -23.11 -1.15
CA ASP A 196 -12.95 -22.39 -0.15
C ASP A 196 -11.52 -22.91 -0.03
N ASP A 197 -11.33 -24.23 -0.11
CA ASP A 197 -10.02 -24.87 0.01
C ASP A 197 -9.18 -24.64 -1.27
N GLU A 198 -9.78 -24.72 -2.47
CA GLU A 198 -9.11 -24.35 -3.74
C GLU A 198 -8.74 -22.86 -3.78
N SER A 199 -9.67 -21.97 -3.43
CA SER A 199 -9.44 -20.52 -3.32
C SER A 199 -8.28 -20.20 -2.37
N ARG A 200 -8.22 -20.87 -1.21
CA ARG A 200 -7.13 -20.69 -0.25
C ARG A 200 -5.78 -21.13 -0.82
N VAL A 201 -5.74 -22.18 -1.63
CA VAL A 201 -4.53 -22.59 -2.36
C VAL A 201 -4.11 -21.53 -3.38
N VAL A 202 -5.02 -21.02 -4.21
CA VAL A 202 -4.71 -19.99 -5.22
C VAL A 202 -4.16 -18.72 -4.55
N TRP A 203 -4.79 -18.24 -3.47
CA TRP A 203 -4.30 -17.10 -2.69
C TRP A 203 -2.92 -17.36 -2.07
N TYR A 204 -2.70 -18.57 -1.53
CA TYR A 204 -1.40 -18.95 -0.98
C TYR A 204 -0.31 -18.95 -2.06
N MET A 205 -0.57 -19.58 -3.21
CA MET A 205 0.33 -19.58 -4.38
C MET A 205 0.64 -18.16 -4.84
N ARG A 206 -0.37 -17.30 -5.00
CA ARG A 206 -0.19 -15.89 -5.35
C ARG A 206 0.80 -15.22 -4.40
N SER A 207 0.57 -15.35 -3.09
CA SER A 207 1.41 -14.74 -2.04
C SER A 207 2.88 -15.21 -2.06
N VAL A 208 3.13 -16.43 -2.53
CA VAL A 208 4.48 -17.00 -2.64
C VAL A 208 5.13 -16.59 -3.97
N LEU A 209 4.45 -16.82 -5.09
CA LEU A 209 5.03 -16.71 -6.43
C LEU A 209 5.33 -15.26 -6.82
N THR A 210 4.52 -14.29 -6.36
CA THR A 210 4.77 -12.86 -6.63
C THR A 210 5.71 -12.18 -5.63
N ASN A 211 6.14 -12.87 -4.57
CA ASN A 211 7.06 -12.32 -3.57
C ASN A 211 8.52 -12.54 -3.99
N SER A 212 9.26 -11.46 -4.24
CA SER A 212 10.67 -11.46 -4.68
C SER A 212 11.69 -11.75 -3.58
N ASN A 213 11.28 -11.72 -2.31
CA ASN A 213 12.18 -12.06 -1.20
C ASN A 213 12.27 -13.58 -0.98
N ILE A 214 11.24 -14.32 -1.37
CA ILE A 214 11.25 -15.80 -1.35
C ILE A 214 12.13 -16.29 -2.50
N ALA A 215 13.03 -17.23 -2.20
CA ALA A 215 13.96 -17.83 -3.14
C ALA A 215 14.99 -16.89 -3.81
N ARG A 216 15.22 -15.68 -3.27
CA ARG A 216 16.11 -14.65 -3.85
C ARG A 216 17.55 -15.11 -4.18
N GLY A 217 18.06 -16.14 -3.50
CA GLY A 217 19.38 -16.74 -3.76
C GLY A 217 19.40 -17.98 -4.67
N TYR A 218 18.24 -18.47 -5.13
CA TYR A 218 18.11 -19.74 -5.86
C TYR A 218 17.88 -19.57 -7.37
N GLY A 219 17.79 -18.34 -7.87
CA GLY A 219 17.53 -18.05 -9.29
C GLY A 219 16.11 -18.38 -9.77
N TYR A 220 15.19 -18.71 -8.86
CA TYR A 220 13.80 -19.03 -9.18
C TYR A 220 13.00 -17.79 -9.64
N SER A 221 12.10 -18.01 -10.59
CA SER A 221 11.26 -16.95 -11.18
C SER A 221 10.36 -16.31 -10.13
N THR A 222 10.18 -14.99 -10.24
CA THR A 222 9.16 -14.26 -9.49
C THR A 222 8.16 -13.69 -10.47
N TYR A 223 6.90 -14.04 -10.28
CA TYR A 223 5.81 -13.61 -11.14
C TYR A 223 5.48 -12.14 -10.86
N SER A 224 5.21 -11.37 -11.90
CA SER A 224 4.39 -10.17 -11.71
C SER A 224 2.97 -10.61 -11.34
N ASN A 225 2.20 -9.71 -10.75
CA ASN A 225 0.77 -9.91 -10.57
C ASN A 225 0.11 -10.33 -11.90
N ASP A 226 0.30 -9.55 -12.97
CA ASP A 226 -0.21 -9.85 -14.33
C ASP A 226 0.16 -11.24 -14.85
N SER A 227 1.41 -11.69 -14.67
CA SER A 227 1.86 -12.99 -15.18
C SER A 227 1.26 -14.14 -14.37
N PHE A 228 1.05 -13.96 -13.06
CA PHE A 228 0.34 -14.93 -12.23
C PHE A 228 -1.13 -15.03 -12.66
N TYR A 229 -1.82 -13.89 -12.83
CA TYR A 229 -3.23 -13.91 -13.24
C TYR A 229 -3.42 -14.49 -14.64
N SER A 230 -2.54 -14.17 -15.58
CA SER A 230 -2.54 -14.75 -16.93
C SER A 230 -2.36 -16.27 -16.89
N LEU A 231 -1.46 -16.78 -16.04
CA LEU A 231 -1.26 -18.23 -15.85
C LEU A 231 -2.53 -18.93 -15.37
N PHE A 232 -3.22 -18.38 -14.36
CA PHE A 232 -4.43 -19.02 -13.81
C PHE A 232 -5.65 -18.86 -14.73
N LYS A 233 -5.88 -17.64 -15.25
CA LYS A 233 -7.03 -17.32 -16.11
C LYS A 233 -7.03 -18.15 -17.41
N ASN A 234 -5.86 -18.32 -18.04
CA ASN A 234 -5.75 -19.06 -19.30
C ASN A 234 -5.88 -20.58 -19.13
N ASN A 235 -5.71 -21.11 -17.91
CA ASN A 235 -5.70 -22.56 -17.64
C ASN A 235 -6.84 -23.00 -16.69
N LEU A 236 -7.80 -22.13 -16.33
CA LEU A 236 -8.89 -22.46 -15.40
C LEU A 236 -9.75 -23.67 -15.82
N ASN A 237 -9.98 -23.79 -17.13
CA ASN A 237 -10.73 -24.90 -17.72
C ASN A 237 -9.85 -26.12 -18.05
N ASP A 238 -8.52 -26.03 -17.85
CA ASP A 238 -7.63 -27.17 -17.99
C ASP A 238 -7.71 -28.01 -16.69
N ALA A 239 -8.07 -29.29 -16.84
CA ALA A 239 -8.15 -30.24 -15.73
C ALA A 239 -6.82 -30.33 -14.95
N ARG A 240 -5.68 -30.11 -15.63
CA ARG A 240 -4.34 -30.11 -15.05
C ARG A 240 -4.14 -28.99 -14.03
N LEU A 241 -4.77 -27.83 -14.19
CA LEU A 241 -4.67 -26.76 -13.19
C LEU A 241 -5.44 -27.16 -11.92
N LYS A 242 -6.61 -27.80 -12.08
CA LYS A 242 -7.38 -28.31 -10.95
C LYS A 242 -6.65 -29.42 -10.21
N GLU A 243 -5.94 -30.29 -10.92
CA GLU A 243 -5.07 -31.32 -10.32
C GLU A 243 -3.91 -30.71 -9.53
N VAL A 244 -3.22 -29.71 -10.10
CA VAL A 244 -2.16 -28.96 -9.39
C VAL A 244 -2.71 -28.28 -8.14
N ILE A 245 -3.85 -27.60 -8.22
CA ILE A 245 -4.51 -26.98 -7.04
C ILE A 245 -4.85 -28.07 -6.02
N GLY A 246 -5.46 -29.17 -6.45
CA GLY A 246 -5.88 -30.30 -5.62
C GLY A 246 -4.73 -30.93 -4.81
N PHE A 247 -3.58 -31.16 -5.44
CA PHE A 247 -2.35 -31.59 -4.75
C PHE A 247 -1.98 -30.64 -3.60
N HIS A 248 -2.04 -29.33 -3.84
CA HIS A 248 -1.65 -28.33 -2.86
C HIS A 248 -2.70 -28.08 -1.74
N ILE A 249 -3.95 -28.54 -1.88
CA ILE A 249 -5.00 -28.39 -0.84
C ILE A 249 -4.55 -28.97 0.49
N VAL A 250 -4.05 -30.22 0.52
CA VAL A 250 -3.72 -30.90 1.78
C VAL A 250 -2.60 -30.18 2.54
N HIS A 251 -1.61 -29.62 1.82
CA HIS A 251 -0.50 -28.87 2.39
C HIS A 251 -0.94 -27.50 2.94
N VAL A 252 -1.74 -26.76 2.17
CA VAL A 252 -2.24 -25.44 2.59
C VAL A 252 -3.22 -25.59 3.75
N LYS A 253 -4.12 -26.58 3.72
CA LYS A 253 -5.04 -26.87 4.81
C LYS A 253 -4.32 -27.16 6.13
N ALA A 254 -3.36 -28.09 6.12
CA ALA A 254 -2.56 -28.42 7.30
C ALA A 254 -1.78 -27.21 7.85
N LEU A 255 -1.23 -26.35 6.98
CA LEU A 255 -0.57 -25.10 7.37
C LEU A 255 -1.51 -24.14 8.12
N TYR A 256 -2.72 -23.92 7.59
CA TYR A 256 -3.69 -23.01 8.20
C TYR A 256 -4.28 -23.58 9.50
N GLU A 257 -4.54 -24.89 9.58
CA GLU A 257 -4.95 -25.57 10.80
C GLU A 257 -3.87 -25.46 11.90
N ALA A 258 -2.60 -25.71 11.58
CA ALA A 258 -1.50 -25.54 12.53
C ALA A 258 -1.39 -24.07 13.00
N LYS A 259 -1.49 -23.11 12.09
CA LYS A 259 -1.48 -21.67 12.41
C LYS A 259 -2.64 -21.27 13.33
N ALA A 260 -3.82 -21.85 13.13
CA ALA A 260 -4.99 -21.60 13.98
C ALA A 260 -4.74 -22.08 15.41
N VAL A 261 -4.40 -23.36 15.60
CA VAL A 261 -4.16 -23.94 16.94
C VAL A 261 -3.04 -23.20 17.68
N ILE A 262 -1.94 -22.84 17.01
CA ILE A 262 -0.83 -22.11 17.65
C ILE A 262 -1.27 -20.73 18.16
N LYS A 263 -2.23 -20.07 17.52
CA LYS A 263 -2.73 -18.75 17.95
C LYS A 263 -3.33 -18.79 19.37
N ASP A 264 -3.96 -19.91 19.71
CA ASP A 264 -4.74 -20.09 20.94
C ASP A 264 -3.87 -20.50 22.15
N ILE A 265 -2.57 -20.73 21.95
CA ILE A 265 -1.61 -21.00 23.03
C ILE A 265 -1.42 -19.73 23.89
N LYS A 266 -1.76 -19.84 25.17
CA LYS A 266 -1.65 -18.75 26.15
C LYS A 266 -0.19 -18.40 26.45
N LYS A 267 0.67 -19.40 26.64
CA LYS A 267 2.08 -19.21 27.00
C LYS A 267 2.90 -18.69 25.81
N GLU A 268 3.13 -17.38 25.79
CA GLU A 268 3.76 -16.66 24.68
C GLU A 268 5.08 -17.27 24.19
N GLY A 269 5.99 -17.68 25.09
CA GLY A 269 7.26 -18.29 24.70
C GLY A 269 7.09 -19.57 23.86
N LEU A 270 6.14 -20.43 24.23
CA LEU A 270 5.83 -21.66 23.48
C LEU A 270 5.12 -21.32 22.16
N ARG A 271 4.20 -20.35 22.18
CA ARG A 271 3.54 -19.85 20.97
C ARG A 271 4.56 -19.34 19.94
N LEU A 272 5.49 -18.47 20.36
CA LEU A 272 6.53 -17.92 19.49
C LEU A 272 7.48 -19.02 18.97
N GLN A 273 7.85 -20.00 19.81
CA GLN A 273 8.66 -21.14 19.40
C GLN A 273 7.97 -21.96 18.29
N LEU A 274 6.68 -22.27 18.44
CA LEU A 274 5.92 -23.00 17.43
C LEU A 274 5.64 -22.17 16.17
N GLN A 275 5.41 -20.86 16.29
CA GLN A 275 5.36 -19.96 15.14
C GLN A 275 6.68 -19.95 14.37
N GLY A 276 7.82 -20.00 15.07
CA GLY A 276 9.15 -20.15 14.47
C GLY A 276 9.30 -21.46 13.71
N LYS A 277 9.00 -22.62 14.34
CA LYS A 277 9.00 -23.93 13.68
C LYS A 277 8.10 -23.96 12.44
N LEU A 278 6.88 -23.44 12.55
CA LEU A 278 5.92 -23.37 11.44
C LEU A 278 6.43 -22.45 10.33
N GLY A 279 7.07 -21.33 10.67
CA GLY A 279 7.68 -20.40 9.73
C GLY A 279 8.78 -21.04 8.89
N VAL A 280 9.66 -21.85 9.50
CA VAL A 280 10.69 -22.62 8.77
C VAL A 280 10.02 -23.57 7.76
N ARG A 281 9.09 -24.43 8.22
CA ARG A 281 8.39 -25.38 7.33
C ARG A 281 7.57 -24.71 6.24
N LYS A 282 6.98 -23.55 6.54
CA LYS A 282 6.27 -22.72 5.55
C LYS A 282 7.25 -22.20 4.48
N ASN A 283 8.45 -21.78 4.87
CA ASN A 283 9.47 -21.30 3.94
C ASN A 283 9.99 -22.45 3.07
N ASP A 284 10.24 -23.64 3.63
CA ASP A 284 10.62 -24.85 2.88
C ASP A 284 9.58 -25.13 1.76
N TYR A 285 8.30 -25.14 2.11
CA TYR A 285 7.19 -25.33 1.15
C TYR A 285 7.07 -24.19 0.13
N ALA A 286 7.34 -22.94 0.52
CA ALA A 286 7.33 -21.79 -0.39
C ALA A 286 8.49 -21.81 -1.40
N LEU A 287 9.66 -22.33 -1.01
CA LEU A 287 10.77 -22.58 -1.93
C LEU A 287 10.41 -23.67 -2.96
N GLU A 288 9.69 -24.70 -2.53
CA GLU A 288 9.24 -25.77 -3.42
C GLU A 288 8.21 -25.28 -4.44
N LEU A 289 7.23 -24.47 -4.03
CA LEU A 289 6.33 -23.78 -4.97
C LEU A 289 7.11 -22.92 -5.98
N LYS A 290 8.11 -22.14 -5.53
CA LYS A 290 8.98 -21.38 -6.45
C LYS A 290 9.72 -22.30 -7.43
N ARG A 291 10.20 -23.47 -7.01
CA ARG A 291 10.90 -24.46 -7.87
C ARG A 291 9.97 -25.05 -8.95
N ILE A 292 8.75 -25.41 -8.56
CA ILE A 292 7.71 -25.98 -9.43
C ILE A 292 7.27 -24.95 -10.48
N PHE A 293 6.97 -23.72 -10.07
CA PHE A 293 6.44 -22.67 -10.94
C PHE A 293 7.51 -21.82 -11.65
N SER A 294 8.80 -22.06 -11.43
CA SER A 294 9.89 -21.39 -12.16
C SER A 294 9.92 -21.55 -13.69
N PRO A 295 9.49 -22.67 -14.30
CA PRO A 295 9.45 -22.83 -15.75
C PRO A 295 8.56 -21.81 -16.46
N SER A 296 8.79 -21.61 -17.75
CA SER A 296 8.08 -20.61 -18.56
C SER A 296 6.81 -21.11 -19.24
N SER A 297 6.52 -22.41 -19.22
CA SER A 297 5.31 -22.99 -19.82
C SER A 297 4.49 -23.81 -18.81
N PHE A 298 3.16 -23.80 -18.98
CA PHE A 298 2.25 -24.52 -18.09
C PHE A 298 2.48 -26.03 -18.10
N ASP A 299 2.81 -26.64 -19.25
CA ASP A 299 3.13 -28.06 -19.33
C ASP A 299 4.34 -28.45 -18.46
N GLN A 300 5.36 -27.59 -18.41
CA GLN A 300 6.53 -27.82 -17.55
C GLN A 300 6.22 -27.62 -16.07
N ILE A 301 5.32 -26.69 -15.74
CA ILE A 301 4.84 -26.48 -14.36
C ILE A 301 4.03 -27.70 -13.90
N TYR A 302 3.11 -28.19 -14.74
CA TYR A 302 2.30 -29.38 -14.47
C TYR A 302 3.19 -30.61 -14.24
N ASN A 303 4.08 -30.94 -15.19
CA ASN A 303 4.98 -32.09 -15.06
C ASN A 303 5.81 -32.01 -13.78
N LYS A 304 6.38 -30.83 -13.45
CA LYS A 304 7.10 -30.64 -12.18
C LYS A 304 6.25 -30.79 -10.93
N ALA A 305 4.97 -30.42 -10.97
CA ALA A 305 4.06 -30.59 -9.84
C ALA A 305 3.75 -32.07 -9.60
N ILE A 306 3.50 -32.83 -10.68
CA ILE A 306 3.30 -34.29 -10.62
C ILE A 306 4.58 -35.00 -10.15
N ASP A 307 5.75 -34.65 -10.72
CA ASP A 307 7.06 -35.20 -10.30
C ASP A 307 7.35 -34.90 -8.83
N SER A 308 7.03 -33.69 -8.36
CA SER A 308 7.18 -33.30 -6.96
C SER A 308 6.26 -34.11 -6.05
N ASN A 309 4.99 -34.29 -6.43
CA ASN A 309 4.04 -35.09 -5.66
C ASN A 309 4.50 -36.55 -5.52
N ALA A 310 4.98 -37.14 -6.63
CA ALA A 310 5.43 -38.53 -6.65
C ALA A 310 6.76 -38.77 -5.90
N ASN A 311 7.70 -37.81 -5.91
CA ASN A 311 9.09 -38.03 -5.47
C ASN A 311 9.53 -37.16 -4.27
N SER A 312 8.65 -36.38 -3.64
CA SER A 312 9.06 -35.55 -2.51
C SER A 312 9.35 -36.37 -1.25
N ASN A 313 10.63 -36.41 -0.87
CA ASN A 313 11.10 -36.97 0.41
C ASN A 313 10.55 -36.24 1.66
N ILE A 314 9.92 -35.07 1.49
CA ILE A 314 9.31 -34.29 2.58
C ILE A 314 7.89 -33.93 2.18
N ASN A 315 6.90 -34.44 2.90
CA ASN A 315 5.50 -34.04 2.74
C ASN A 315 5.20 -32.84 3.68
N PRO A 316 4.95 -31.62 3.17
CA PRO A 316 4.71 -30.46 4.02
C PRO A 316 3.50 -30.61 4.95
N ALA A 317 2.45 -31.31 4.51
CA ALA A 317 1.26 -31.52 5.35
C ALA A 317 1.58 -32.35 6.60
N VAL A 318 2.47 -33.34 6.49
CA VAL A 318 2.91 -34.15 7.64
C VAL A 318 3.67 -33.30 8.65
N GLU A 319 4.60 -32.44 8.20
CA GLU A 319 5.34 -31.54 9.09
C GLU A 319 4.44 -30.48 9.75
N PHE A 320 3.50 -29.89 9.00
CA PHE A 320 2.50 -28.98 9.59
C PHE A 320 1.59 -29.69 10.60
N THR A 321 1.21 -30.95 10.33
CA THR A 321 0.37 -31.76 11.23
C THR A 321 1.11 -32.13 12.52
N LYS A 322 2.41 -32.46 12.45
CA LYS A 322 3.24 -32.66 13.65
C LYS A 322 3.26 -31.42 14.53
N ILE A 323 3.46 -30.23 13.94
CA ILE A 323 3.47 -28.95 14.66
C ILE A 323 2.08 -28.63 15.25
N LYS A 324 0.99 -28.89 14.53
CA LYS A 324 -0.39 -28.80 15.03
C LYS A 324 -0.60 -29.70 16.26
N ASN A 325 -0.13 -30.94 16.22
CA ASN A 325 -0.29 -31.88 17.32
C ASN A 325 0.56 -31.50 18.54
N GLU A 326 1.78 -30.96 18.34
CA GLU A 326 2.59 -30.36 19.40
C GLU A 326 1.85 -29.18 20.06
N ALA A 327 1.21 -28.32 19.27
CA ALA A 327 0.39 -27.22 19.77
C ALA A 327 -0.83 -27.69 20.59
N LEU A 328 -1.55 -28.71 20.12
CA LEU A 328 -2.68 -29.31 20.84
C LEU A 328 -2.26 -29.91 22.19
N ALA A 329 -1.10 -30.59 22.24
CA ALA A 329 -0.59 -31.17 23.49
C ALA A 329 -0.27 -30.09 24.55
N ILE A 330 0.26 -28.94 24.13
CA ILE A 330 0.51 -27.79 25.01
C ILE A 330 -0.81 -27.22 25.56
N ILE A 331 -1.83 -27.04 24.70
CA ILE A 331 -3.14 -26.54 25.11
C ILE A 331 -3.81 -27.50 26.11
N ALA A 332 -3.70 -28.81 25.90
CA ALA A 332 -4.23 -29.81 26.82
C ALA A 332 -3.50 -29.79 28.18
N ALA A 333 -2.17 -29.62 28.19
CA ALA A 333 -1.39 -29.49 29.42
C ALA A 333 -1.75 -28.22 30.22
N ASP A 334 -1.98 -27.09 29.52
CA ASP A 334 -2.45 -25.82 30.12
C ASP A 334 -3.91 -25.90 30.65
N GLN A 335 -4.67 -26.95 30.31
CA GLN A 335 -6.04 -27.20 30.80
C GLN A 335 -6.11 -28.26 31.91
N GLY A 336 -5.16 -29.20 31.95
CA GLY A 336 -5.13 -30.31 32.91
C GLY A 336 -4.44 -30.00 34.24
N ASN A 337 -3.95 -28.79 34.45
CA ASN A 337 -3.18 -28.38 35.62
C ASN A 337 -3.90 -27.19 36.32
N PRO A 338 -4.80 -27.46 37.28
CA PRO A 338 -5.63 -26.44 37.96
C PRO A 338 -4.85 -25.57 38.95
#